data_AF-A0A2V7RVK0-F1
#
_entry.id   AF-A0A2V7RVK0-F1
#
_cell.length_a   1.000
_cell.length_b   1.000
_cell.length_c   1.000
_cell.angle_alpha   90.00
_cell.angle_beta   90.00
_cell.angle_gamma   90.00
#
_symmetry.space_group_name_H-M   'P 1'
#
loop_
_entity.id
_entity.type
_entity.pdbx_description
1 polymer ?
#
loop_
_entity_poly.entity_id
_entity_poly.type
_entity_poly.pdbx_seq_one_letter_code
_entity_poly.pdbx_strand_id
1 'polypeptide(L)'
;MTLASTPAPSGAQQWPVHAMDRPRPPVVDPGPERPPVPPPSDAIVLFDGKSLSQWQSQDGSPAKWVVRDGYVEVAPGAGPMLTKRGFGDVQLHIEWATPTPPRGEGQERGNSGVFLMSFYEIQVL
;
A
#
# COMPACT_ATOMS: atom_id res chain seq x y z
N MET A 1 -15.22 -40.16 -25.76
CA MET A 1 -16.16 -39.58 -24.79
C MET A 1 -15.77 -38.12 -24.62
N THR A 2 -16.45 -37.23 -25.36
CA THR A 2 -16.07 -35.82 -25.48
C THR A 2 -16.83 -35.05 -24.40
N LEU A 3 -16.12 -34.44 -23.45
CA LEU A 3 -16.72 -33.53 -22.49
C LEU A 3 -16.80 -32.15 -23.15
N ALA A 4 -18.02 -31.73 -23.51
CA ALA A 4 -18.30 -30.36 -23.86
C ALA A 4 -18.32 -29.52 -22.58
N SER A 5 -17.36 -28.60 -22.46
CA SER A 5 -17.39 -27.53 -21.46
C SER A 5 -18.40 -26.48 -21.93
N THR A 6 -19.55 -26.41 -21.25
CA THR A 6 -20.48 -25.29 -21.41
C THR A 6 -19.88 -24.10 -20.66
N PRO A 7 -19.60 -22.95 -21.31
CA PRO A 7 -19.18 -21.76 -20.58
C PRO A 7 -20.30 -21.35 -19.62
N ALA A 8 -19.95 -21.04 -18.38
CA ALA A 8 -20.89 -20.52 -17.39
C ALA A 8 -21.56 -19.25 -17.96
N PRO A 9 -22.88 -19.05 -17.74
CA PRO A 9 -23.52 -17.82 -18.16
C PRO A 9 -22.80 -16.66 -17.48
N SER A 10 -22.30 -15.72 -18.29
CA SER A 10 -21.89 -14.40 -17.79
C SER A 10 -23.02 -13.89 -16.89
N GLY A 11 -22.68 -13.50 -15.66
CA GLY A 11 -23.66 -13.12 -14.65
C GLY A 11 -24.68 -12.16 -15.26
N ALA A 12 -25.96 -12.49 -15.12
CA ALA A 12 -27.06 -11.75 -15.74
C ALA A 12 -26.83 -10.25 -15.52
N GLN A 13 -26.75 -9.50 -16.61
CA GLN A 13 -26.46 -8.09 -16.57
C GLN A 13 -27.58 -7.38 -15.81
N GLN A 14 -27.30 -7.05 -14.53
CA GLN A 14 -28.27 -6.54 -13.57
C GLN A 14 -28.96 -5.24 -14.01
N TRP A 15 -28.35 -4.50 -14.94
CA TRP A 15 -28.84 -3.23 -15.47
C TRP A 15 -28.90 -3.24 -16.99
N PRO A 16 -29.99 -2.76 -17.61
CA PRO A 16 -30.06 -2.55 -19.05
C PRO A 16 -28.87 -1.74 -19.58
N VAL A 17 -28.46 -2.03 -20.81
CA VAL A 17 -27.48 -1.20 -21.52
C VAL A 17 -28.04 0.23 -21.57
N HIS A 18 -27.29 1.20 -21.05
CA HIS A 18 -27.67 2.61 -20.88
C HIS A 18 -28.62 2.96 -19.72
N ALA A 19 -28.77 2.10 -18.69
CA ALA A 19 -29.50 2.44 -17.48
C ALA A 19 -28.91 3.70 -16.79
N MET A 20 -29.73 4.75 -16.64
CA MET A 20 -29.33 6.05 -16.07
C MET A 20 -29.48 6.12 -14.55
N ASP A 21 -30.24 5.20 -13.97
CA ASP A 21 -30.54 5.02 -12.54
C ASP A 21 -29.50 4.16 -11.80
N ARG A 22 -28.51 3.62 -12.53
CA ARG A 22 -27.41 2.86 -11.91
C ARG A 22 -26.66 3.72 -10.88
N PRO A 23 -26.25 3.15 -9.73
CA PRO A 23 -25.40 3.84 -8.78
C PRO A 23 -24.15 4.36 -9.50
N ARG A 24 -23.89 5.66 -9.36
CA ARG A 24 -22.68 6.27 -9.91
C ARG A 24 -21.51 5.93 -9.00
N PRO A 25 -20.30 5.71 -9.57
CA PRO A 25 -19.09 5.64 -8.76
C PRO A 25 -18.98 6.88 -7.86
N PRO A 26 -18.51 6.73 -6.61
CA PRO A 26 -18.19 7.87 -5.77
C PRO A 26 -17.21 8.81 -6.48
N VAL A 27 -17.43 10.13 -6.31
CA VAL A 27 -16.46 11.12 -6.77
C VAL A 27 -15.29 11.11 -5.79
N VAL A 28 -14.07 10.97 -6.31
CA VAL A 28 -12.82 11.05 -5.54
C VAL A 28 -12.05 12.27 -6.02
N ASP A 29 -11.61 13.11 -5.09
CA ASP A 29 -10.67 14.20 -5.40
C ASP A 29 -9.24 13.62 -5.46
N PRO A 30 -8.59 13.64 -6.64
CA PRO A 30 -7.24 13.12 -6.79
C PRO A 30 -6.15 14.06 -6.25
N GLY A 31 -6.49 15.29 -5.85
CA GLY A 31 -5.53 16.32 -5.49
C GLY A 31 -4.96 17.08 -6.71
N PRO A 32 -3.97 17.97 -6.50
CA PRO A 32 -3.33 18.74 -7.55
C PRO A 32 -2.48 17.86 -8.49
N GLU A 33 -2.31 18.32 -9.73
CA GLU A 33 -1.58 17.60 -10.79
C GLU A 33 -0.07 17.45 -10.53
N ARG A 34 0.52 18.26 -9.63
CA ARG A 34 1.97 18.31 -9.40
C ARG A 34 2.34 18.05 -7.93
N PRO A 35 3.49 17.39 -7.67
CA PRO A 35 3.97 17.16 -6.32
C PRO A 35 4.22 18.44 -5.50
N PRO A 36 4.05 18.37 -4.16
CA PRO A 36 3.54 17.22 -3.42
C PRO A 36 2.03 17.02 -3.64
N VAL A 37 1.63 15.81 -4.03
CA VAL A 37 0.23 15.43 -4.22
C VAL A 37 -0.25 14.90 -2.85
N PRO A 38 -1.27 15.52 -2.22
CA PRO A 38 -1.85 15.01 -1.00
C PRO A 38 -2.54 13.67 -1.29
N PRO A 39 -2.71 12.83 -0.26
CA PRO A 39 -3.47 11.60 -0.41
C PRO A 39 -4.89 11.90 -0.93
N PRO A 40 -5.45 11.04 -1.81
CA PRO A 40 -6.85 11.17 -2.25
C PRO A 40 -7.82 11.24 -1.07
N SER A 41 -8.99 11.84 -1.29
CA SER A 41 -9.97 12.09 -0.23
C SER A 41 -10.49 10.84 0.48
N ASP A 42 -10.42 9.68 -0.16
CA ASP A 42 -10.85 8.38 0.37
C ASP A 42 -9.70 7.53 0.92
N ALA A 43 -8.46 8.00 0.85
CA ALA A 43 -7.28 7.25 1.28
C ALA A 43 -7.13 7.20 2.80
N ILE A 44 -6.67 6.05 3.30
CA ILE A 44 -6.19 5.90 4.67
C ILE A 44 -4.73 6.34 4.72
N VAL A 45 -4.45 7.44 5.41
CA VAL A 45 -3.09 7.95 5.57
C VAL A 45 -2.32 7.08 6.57
N LEU A 46 -1.39 6.27 6.06
CA LEU A 46 -0.54 5.41 6.89
C LEU A 46 0.60 6.19 7.56
N PHE A 47 1.08 7.26 6.92
CA PHE A 47 2.12 8.13 7.47
C PHE A 47 1.96 9.54 6.91
N ASP A 48 1.93 10.54 7.80
CA ASP A 48 1.68 11.96 7.51
C ASP A 48 2.89 12.85 7.78
N GLY A 49 4.07 12.25 7.99
CA GLY A 49 5.27 12.94 8.40
C GLY A 49 5.43 13.14 9.91
N LYS A 50 4.45 12.76 10.74
CA LYS A 50 4.44 13.10 12.17
C LYS A 50 4.56 11.91 13.11
N SER A 51 3.91 10.79 12.81
CA SER A 51 3.87 9.66 13.75
C SER A 51 3.67 8.30 13.08
N LEU A 52 4.07 7.25 13.81
CA LEU A 52 3.83 5.86 13.45
C LEU A 52 2.55 5.30 14.10
N SER A 53 1.53 6.15 14.30
CA SER A 53 0.30 5.77 15.00
C SER A 53 -0.49 4.65 14.33
N GLN A 54 -0.38 4.51 13.00
CA GLN A 54 -0.98 3.44 12.20
C GLN A 54 -0.14 2.16 12.14
N TRP A 55 1.03 2.14 12.79
CA TRP A 55 2.01 1.06 12.70
C TRP A 55 2.29 0.43 14.06
N GLN A 56 2.73 -0.83 14.03
CA GLN A 56 3.16 -1.60 15.19
C GLN A 56 4.33 -2.52 14.83
N SER A 57 5.06 -2.98 15.83
CA SER A 57 5.99 -4.09 15.70
C SER A 57 5.25 -5.44 15.57
N GLN A 58 5.96 -6.49 15.17
CA GLN A 58 5.41 -7.86 15.04
C GLN A 58 4.79 -8.40 16.33
N ASP A 59 5.31 -7.99 17.49
CA ASP A 59 4.81 -8.36 18.82
C ASP A 59 3.60 -7.51 19.26
N GLY A 60 3.11 -6.59 18.41
CA GLY A 60 2.02 -5.66 18.73
C GLY A 60 2.44 -4.44 19.55
N SER A 61 3.71 -4.33 19.94
CA SER A 61 4.24 -3.15 20.60
C SER A 61 4.36 -1.95 19.62
N PRO A 62 4.57 -0.72 20.12
CA PRO A 62 4.77 0.44 19.24
C PRO A 62 5.91 0.21 18.23
N ALA A 63 5.70 0.65 16.98
CA ALA A 63 6.74 0.56 15.95
C ALA A 63 8.00 1.34 16.36
N LYS A 64 9.17 0.75 16.10
CA LYS A 64 10.46 1.19 16.66
C LYS A 64 11.33 1.99 15.70
N TRP A 65 10.86 2.23 14.47
CA TRP A 65 11.58 3.09 13.51
C TRP A 65 11.50 4.56 13.94
N VAL A 66 12.43 5.37 13.44
CA VAL A 66 12.60 6.77 13.87
C VAL A 66 11.85 7.69 12.92
N VAL A 67 10.95 8.53 13.45
CA VAL A 67 10.36 9.64 12.70
C VAL A 67 11.22 10.87 12.88
N ARG A 68 11.63 11.49 11.78
CA ARG A 68 12.35 12.78 11.78
C ARG A 68 12.15 13.50 10.47
N ASP A 69 12.13 14.84 10.51
CA ASP A 69 12.10 15.70 9.33
C ASP A 69 11.05 15.33 8.26
N GLY A 70 9.88 14.83 8.70
CA GLY A 70 8.79 14.44 7.80
C GLY A 70 8.92 13.05 7.16
N TYR A 71 9.94 12.26 7.48
CA TYR A 71 10.11 10.87 7.02
C TYR A 71 10.28 9.89 8.18
N VAL A 72 10.23 8.60 7.84
CA VAL A 72 10.55 7.49 8.76
C VAL A 72 11.82 6.80 8.29
N GLU A 73 12.74 6.52 9.21
CA GLU A 73 13.97 5.77 8.95
C GLU A 73 14.01 4.47 9.75
N VAL A 74 14.48 3.40 9.11
CA VAL A 74 14.77 2.12 9.76
C VAL A 74 15.76 2.32 10.91
N ALA A 75 15.37 1.94 12.12
CA ALA A 75 16.29 1.85 13.24
C ALA A 75 17.02 0.49 13.23
N PRO A 76 18.35 0.45 13.41
CA PRO A 76 19.10 -0.81 13.50
C PRO A 76 18.52 -1.74 14.57
N GLY A 77 18.24 -3.00 14.18
CA GLY A 77 17.68 -4.01 15.10
C GLY A 77 16.21 -3.82 15.46
N ALA A 78 15.50 -2.83 14.91
CA ALA A 78 14.08 -2.61 15.18
C ALA A 78 13.16 -3.68 14.60
N GLY A 79 13.64 -4.43 13.61
CA GLY A 79 12.83 -5.36 12.83
C GLY A 79 11.82 -4.65 11.92
N PRO A 80 10.92 -5.40 11.27
CA PRO A 80 9.88 -4.84 10.43
C PRO A 80 8.78 -4.17 11.27
N MET A 81 8.03 -3.28 10.62
CA MET A 81 6.76 -2.77 11.14
C MET A 81 5.59 -3.25 10.27
N LEU A 82 4.42 -3.30 10.87
CA LEU A 82 3.18 -3.72 10.23
C LEU A 82 2.12 -2.65 10.44
N THR A 83 1.23 -2.48 9.47
CA THR A 83 0.03 -1.68 9.70
C THR A 83 -0.82 -2.35 10.78
N LYS A 84 -1.39 -1.56 11.70
CA LYS A 84 -2.30 -2.07 12.72
C LYS A 84 -3.57 -2.67 12.11
N ARG A 85 -3.99 -2.12 10.97
CA ARG A 85 -5.12 -2.60 10.18
C ARG A 85 -4.65 -3.67 9.19
N GLY A 86 -5.44 -4.74 9.08
CA GLY A 86 -5.34 -5.68 7.97
C GLY A 86 -6.05 -5.17 6.71
N PHE A 87 -5.47 -5.46 5.55
CA PHE A 87 -5.98 -5.03 4.25
C PHE A 87 -6.18 -6.23 3.31
N GLY A 88 -7.21 -6.16 2.47
CA GLY A 88 -7.39 -7.04 1.32
C GLY A 88 -6.95 -6.30 0.05
N ASP A 89 -7.88 -6.12 -0.89
CA ASP A 89 -7.64 -5.34 -2.11
C ASP A 89 -7.38 -3.87 -1.75
N VAL A 90 -6.27 -3.32 -2.24
CA VAL A 90 -5.87 -1.93 -1.98
C VAL A 90 -5.17 -1.32 -3.18
N GLN A 91 -5.26 0.01 -3.26
CA GLN A 91 -4.27 0.84 -3.94
C GLN A 91 -3.33 1.39 -2.88
N LEU A 92 -2.02 1.17 -3.02
CA LEU A 92 -1.00 1.60 -2.07
C LEU A 92 -0.03 2.58 -2.75
N HIS A 93 0.18 3.74 -2.12
CA HIS A 93 1.25 4.68 -2.46
C HIS A 93 2.32 4.63 -1.38
N ILE A 94 3.58 4.51 -1.78
CA ILE A 94 4.75 4.60 -0.90
C ILE A 94 5.89 5.29 -1.64
N GLU A 95 6.59 6.17 -0.93
CA GLU A 95 7.84 6.77 -1.38
C GLU A 95 8.96 6.29 -0.46
N TRP A 96 10.13 6.05 -1.03
CA TRP A 96 11.30 5.57 -0.30
C TRP A 96 12.57 6.18 -0.88
N ALA A 97 13.61 6.23 -0.06
CA ALA A 97 14.93 6.69 -0.45
C ALA A 97 15.99 5.83 0.26
N THR A 98 17.11 5.58 -0.43
CA THR A 98 18.27 4.93 0.17
C THR A 98 19.25 5.96 0.73
N PRO A 99 20.04 5.62 1.76
CA PRO A 99 21.06 6.50 2.29
C PRO A 99 22.06 6.94 1.21
N THR A 100 22.48 8.21 1.26
CA THR A 100 23.54 8.76 0.42
C THR A 100 24.69 9.27 1.32
N PRO A 101 25.91 8.74 1.20
CA PRO A 101 26.33 7.69 0.28
C PRO A 101 25.75 6.31 0.69
N PRO A 102 25.50 5.43 -0.29
CA PRO A 102 25.06 4.07 -0.04
C PRO A 102 26.20 3.25 0.60
N ARG A 103 25.84 2.23 1.38
CA ARG A 103 26.77 1.28 2.00
C ARG A 103 26.39 -0.14 1.60
N GLY A 104 27.36 -1.05 1.55
CA GLY A 104 27.15 -2.44 1.14
C GLY A 104 27.14 -2.63 -0.38
N GLU A 105 26.97 -3.87 -0.82
CA GLU A 105 26.94 -4.29 -2.22
C GLU A 105 25.81 -5.30 -2.45
N GLY A 106 25.30 -5.39 -3.69
CA GLY A 106 24.22 -6.31 -4.02
C GLY A 106 23.00 -6.18 -3.12
N GLN A 107 22.55 -7.29 -2.54
CA GLN A 107 21.41 -7.37 -1.61
C GLN A 107 21.65 -6.69 -0.25
N GLU A 108 22.85 -6.19 0.03
CA GLU A 108 23.15 -5.48 1.29
C GLU A 108 23.17 -3.96 1.10
N ARG A 109 22.86 -3.45 -0.11
CA ARG A 109 23.00 -2.03 -0.46
C ARG A 109 21.69 -1.24 -0.36
N GLY A 110 21.08 -1.25 0.82
CA GLY A 110 19.82 -0.53 1.08
C GLY A 110 18.56 -1.38 0.89
N ASN A 111 18.69 -2.69 1.08
CA ASN A 111 17.61 -3.65 0.94
C ASN A 111 16.48 -3.44 1.96
N SER A 112 15.26 -3.43 1.44
CA SER A 112 14.01 -3.44 2.19
C SER A 112 12.92 -4.09 1.35
N GLY A 113 11.69 -4.05 1.83
CA GLY A 113 10.57 -4.62 1.10
C GLY A 113 9.22 -4.15 1.61
N VAL A 114 8.25 -4.14 0.71
CA VAL A 114 6.84 -3.93 1.04
C VAL A 114 6.13 -5.26 0.91
N PHE A 115 5.69 -5.82 2.04
CA PHE A 115 5.03 -7.12 2.09
C PHE A 115 3.51 -6.96 2.03
N LEU A 116 2.89 -7.27 0.89
CA LEU A 116 1.45 -7.29 0.76
C LEU A 116 0.88 -8.47 1.55
N MET A 117 -0.06 -8.17 2.46
CA MET A 117 -0.70 -9.13 3.37
C MET A 117 0.30 -9.90 4.25
N SER A 118 1.52 -9.38 4.44
CA SER A 118 2.63 -10.07 5.14
C SER A 118 3.18 -11.32 4.43
N PHE A 119 2.85 -11.55 3.15
CA PHE A 119 3.28 -12.76 2.41
C PHE A 119 4.07 -12.45 1.15
N TYR A 120 3.65 -11.45 0.37
CA TYR A 120 4.18 -11.21 -0.97
C TYR A 120 5.02 -9.94 -0.98
N GLU A 121 6.32 -10.09 -1.19
CA GLU A 121 7.26 -8.97 -1.18
C GLU A 121 7.31 -8.26 -2.53
N ILE A 122 7.17 -6.93 -2.47
CA ILE A 122 7.64 -6.02 -3.49
C ILE A 122 8.99 -5.50 -3.02
N GLN A 123 10.05 -5.93 -3.71
CA GLN A 123 11.44 -5.64 -3.35
C GLN A 123 11.74 -4.14 -3.41
N VAL A 124 12.45 -3.64 -2.40
CA VAL A 124 13.13 -2.34 -2.41
C VAL A 124 14.64 -2.60 -2.32
N LEU A 125 15.42 -2.12 -3.29
CA LEU A 125 16.87 -2.34 -3.34
C LEU A 125 17.60 -1.22 -4.08
#